data_AF-A0A6N0JFF0-F1
#
_entry.id   AF-A0A6N0JFF0-F1
#
_cell.length_a   1.000
_cell.length_b   1.000
_cell.length_c   1.000
_cell.angle_alpha   90.00
_cell.angle_beta   90.00
_cell.angle_gamma   90.00
#
_symmetry.space_group_name_H-M   'P 1'
#
loop_
_entity.id
_entity.type
_entity.pdbx_description
1 polymer ?
#
loop_
_entity_poly.entity_id
_entity_poly.type
_entity_poly.pdbx_seq_one_letter_code
_entity_poly.pdbx_strand_id
1 'polypeptide(L)'
;MEKAKWDFQIEHPIHDNDAWRIGYTLISPIEGAPEERIAIDERFPSAQDAIDEATRLAQIHVADLNGDTATFEPPTEDEVPFGKNPRF
;
A
#
# COMPACT_ATOMS: atom_id res chain seq x y z
N MET A 1 25.73 3.44 6.53
CA MET A 1 24.74 2.78 7.40
C MET A 1 23.39 3.11 6.81
N GLU A 2 22.81 2.19 6.04
CA GLU A 2 21.42 2.33 5.61
C GLU A 2 20.57 2.30 6.87
N LYS A 3 19.83 3.38 7.15
CA LYS A 3 18.87 3.37 8.25
C LYS A 3 17.82 2.35 7.85
N ALA A 4 17.66 1.29 8.65
CA ALA A 4 16.56 0.36 8.45
C ALA A 4 15.26 1.18 8.60
N LYS A 5 14.49 1.26 7.51
CA LYS A 5 13.24 2.02 7.42
C LYS A 5 12.07 1.06 7.57
N TRP A 6 10.95 1.57 8.07
CA TRP A 6 9.66 0.89 7.96
C TRP A 6 9.35 0.65 6.50
N ASP A 7 8.76 -0.51 6.24
CA ASP A 7 8.31 -0.97 4.93
C ASP A 7 6.88 -1.51 5.07
N PHE A 8 6.25 -1.94 3.97
CA PHE A 8 4.89 -2.45 4.00
C PHE A 8 4.67 -3.55 2.96
N GLN A 9 3.75 -4.45 3.27
CA GLN A 9 3.32 -5.50 2.35
C GLN A 9 1.82 -5.44 2.17
N ILE A 10 1.36 -5.29 0.94
CA ILE A 10 -0.05 -5.35 0.59
C ILE A 10 -0.53 -6.81 0.63
N GLU A 11 -1.67 -7.04 1.26
CA GLU A 11 -2.29 -8.36 1.30
C GLU A 11 -3.03 -8.66 0.00
N HIS A 12 -3.30 -9.95 -0.23
CA HIS A 12 -4.14 -10.33 -1.35
C HIS A 12 -5.57 -9.83 -1.12
N PRO A 13 -6.16 -9.08 -2.07
CA PRO A 13 -7.54 -8.63 -1.94
C PRO A 13 -8.47 -9.84 -1.94
N ILE A 14 -9.45 -9.79 -1.03
CA ILE A 14 -10.43 -10.84 -0.81
C ILE A 14 -11.78 -10.33 -1.30
N HIS A 15 -12.43 -11.12 -2.14
CA HIS A 15 -13.80 -10.84 -2.56
C HIS A 15 -14.79 -11.37 -1.51
N ASP A 16 -15.53 -10.47 -0.88
CA ASP A 16 -16.54 -10.77 0.15
C ASP A 16 -17.83 -9.97 -0.09
N ASN A 17 -18.96 -10.65 -0.19
CA ASN A 17 -20.29 -10.05 -0.35
C ASN A 17 -20.40 -9.02 -1.51
N ASP A 18 -19.98 -9.44 -2.71
CA ASP A 18 -20.02 -8.62 -3.95
C ASP A 18 -19.11 -7.38 -3.93
N ALA A 19 -18.16 -7.34 -2.98
CA ALA A 19 -17.18 -6.28 -2.88
C ALA A 19 -15.78 -6.82 -2.57
N TRP A 20 -14.76 -6.06 -2.93
CA TRP A 20 -13.38 -6.36 -2.61
C TRP A 20 -12.98 -5.70 -1.31
N ARG A 21 -12.24 -6.43 -0.49
CA ARG A 21 -11.62 -5.95 0.75
C ARG A 21 -10.16 -6.30 0.72
N ILE A 22 -9.36 -5.54 1.44
CA ILE A 22 -7.92 -5.72 1.47
C ILE A 22 -7.37 -5.19 2.79
N GLY A 23 -6.14 -5.59 3.09
CA GLY A 23 -5.35 -5.00 4.17
C GLY A 23 -3.91 -4.86 3.71
N TYR A 24 -3.10 -4.31 4.60
CA TYR A 24 -1.65 -4.28 4.43
C TYR A 24 -0.99 -4.47 5.79
N THR A 25 0.24 -4.96 5.76
CA THR A 25 1.04 -5.20 6.96
C THR A 25 2.24 -4.27 6.96
N LEU A 26 2.42 -3.55 8.06
CA LEU A 26 3.61 -2.73 8.27
C LEU A 26 4.75 -3.60 8.77
N ILE A 27 5.87 -3.54 8.06
CA ILE A 27 7.07 -4.32 8.35
C ILE A 27 8.03 -3.39 9.10
N SER A 28 8.29 -3.76 10.35
CA SER A 28 9.24 -3.02 11.18
C SER A 28 10.68 -3.27 10.71
N PRO A 29 11.54 -2.23 10.70
CA PRO A 29 12.95 -2.40 10.44
C PRO A 29 13.71 -3.15 11.55
N ILE A 30 13.06 -3.37 12.70
CA ILE A 30 13.63 -4.02 13.86
C ILE A 30 13.28 -5.51 13.78
N GLU A 31 14.31 -6.36 13.64
CA GLU A 31 14.14 -7.81 13.63
C GLU A 31 13.48 -8.28 14.95
N GLY A 32 12.34 -8.97 14.84
CA GLY A 32 11.56 -9.45 15.99
C GLY A 32 10.55 -8.46 16.56
N ALA A 33 10.41 -7.26 15.98
CA ALA A 33 9.28 -6.38 16.28
C ALA A 33 7.97 -6.94 15.66
N PRO A 34 6.82 -6.68 16.29
CA PRO A 34 5.53 -7.15 15.78
C PRO A 34 5.23 -6.49 14.44
N GLU A 35 4.84 -7.30 13.46
CA GLU A 35 4.23 -6.84 12.22
C GLU A 35 2.83 -6.30 12.54
N GLU A 36 2.50 -5.10 12.07
CA GLU A 36 1.18 -4.51 12.30
C GLU A 36 0.31 -4.68 11.06
N ARG A 37 -0.67 -5.58 11.15
CA ARG A 37 -1.65 -5.79 10.09
C ARG A 37 -2.79 -4.79 10.22
N ILE A 38 -3.00 -4.01 9.18
CA ILE A 38 -4.06 -3.01 9.06
C ILE A 38 -5.06 -3.50 8.02
N ALA A 39 -6.28 -3.79 8.45
CA ALA A 39 -7.39 -4.09 7.56
C ALA A 39 -8.04 -2.78 7.11
N ILE A 40 -8.39 -2.69 5.82
CA ILE A 40 -9.16 -1.58 5.28
C ILE A 40 -10.64 -1.98 5.35
N ASP A 41 -11.40 -1.27 6.19
CA ASP A 41 -12.85 -1.49 6.35
C ASP A 41 -13.67 -1.04 5.13
N GLU A 42 -13.05 -0.35 4.19
CA GLU A 42 -13.67 0.06 2.93
C GLU A 42 -13.92 -1.13 1.99
N ARG A 43 -15.01 -1.04 1.23
CA ARG A 43 -15.44 -2.04 0.26
C ARG A 43 -15.30 -1.47 -1.13
N PHE A 44 -14.51 -2.14 -1.95
CA PHE A 44 -14.15 -1.67 -3.28
C PHE A 44 -14.94 -2.41 -4.36
N PRO A 45 -15.30 -1.73 -5.45
CA PRO A 45 -15.98 -2.37 -6.59
C PRO A 45 -15.04 -3.26 -7.40
N SER A 46 -13.72 -3.06 -7.31
CA SER A 46 -12.72 -3.90 -7.98
C SER A 46 -11.51 -4.20 -7.07
N ALA A 47 -10.80 -5.29 -7.38
CA ALA A 47 -9.57 -5.66 -6.70
C ALA A 47 -8.47 -4.59 -6.88
N GLN A 48 -8.43 -3.94 -8.05
CA GLN A 48 -7.44 -2.92 -8.35
C GLN A 48 -7.65 -1.68 -7.48
N ASP A 49 -8.89 -1.19 -7.36
CA ASP A 49 -9.20 -0.05 -6.47
C ASP A 49 -8.81 -0.35 -5.02
N ALA A 50 -9.03 -1.58 -4.56
CA ALA A 50 -8.62 -2.01 -3.23
C ALA A 50 -7.08 -1.95 -3.08
N ILE A 51 -6.33 -2.50 -4.04
CA ILE A 51 -4.87 -2.47 -4.04
C ILE A 51 -4.34 -1.03 -4.06
N ASP A 52 -4.90 -0.17 -4.90
CA ASP A 52 -4.47 1.23 -5.02
C ASP A 52 -4.67 1.98 -3.70
N GLU A 53 -5.84 1.84 -3.07
CA GLU A 53 -6.10 2.49 -1.77
C GLU A 53 -5.24 1.89 -0.64
N ALA A 54 -5.04 0.57 -0.62
CA ALA A 54 -4.16 -0.07 0.35
C ALA A 54 -2.71 0.40 0.21
N THR A 55 -2.23 0.49 -1.01
CA THR A 55 -0.89 0.98 -1.31
C THR A 55 -0.73 2.42 -0.87
N ARG A 56 -1.71 3.26 -1.19
CA ARG A 56 -1.72 4.66 -0.78
C ARG A 56 -1.68 4.82 0.74
N LEU A 57 -2.54 4.12 1.46
CA LEU A 57 -2.59 4.20 2.93
C LEU A 57 -1.31 3.66 3.57
N ALA A 58 -0.77 2.55 3.05
CA ALA A 58 0.46 1.96 3.54
C ALA A 58 1.66 2.90 3.34
N GLN A 59 1.77 3.55 2.18
CA GLN A 59 2.80 4.55 1.90
C GLN A 59 2.73 5.74 2.85
N ILE A 60 1.53 6.24 3.13
CA ILE A 60 1.32 7.34 4.10
C ILE A 60 1.78 6.92 5.50
N HIS A 61 1.39 5.73 5.96
CA HIS A 61 1.82 5.22 7.26
C HIS A 61 3.33 5.03 7.35
N VAL A 62 3.94 4.43 6.33
CA VAL A 62 5.38 4.22 6.32
C VAL A 62 6.15 5.53 6.27
N ALA A 63 5.67 6.54 5.54
CA ALA A 63 6.26 7.88 5.54
C ALA A 63 6.19 8.52 6.94
N ASP A 64 5.01 8.47 7.58
CA ASP A 64 4.80 8.96 8.95
C ASP A 64 5.73 8.26 9.95
N LEU A 65 5.82 6.93 9.91
CA LEU A 65 6.69 6.12 10.79
C LEU A 65 8.18 6.36 10.57
N ASN A 66 8.58 6.62 9.33
CA ASN A 66 9.98 6.95 9.02
C ASN A 66 10.35 8.39 9.38
N GLY A 67 9.37 9.23 9.78
CA GLY A 67 9.56 10.66 9.98
C GLY A 67 9.95 11.40 8.70
N ASP A 68 9.71 10.76 7.55
CA ASP A 68 9.76 11.41 6.25
C ASP A 68 8.48 12.26 6.15
N THR A 69 8.60 13.52 5.76
CA THR A 69 7.40 14.32 5.50
C THR A 69 6.69 13.61 4.36
N ALA A 70 5.47 13.12 4.55
CA ALA A 70 4.67 12.54 3.48
C ALA A 70 4.41 13.63 2.43
N THR A 71 5.37 13.85 1.54
CA THR A 71 5.21 14.66 0.35
C THR A 71 4.23 13.88 -0.50
N PHE A 72 2.97 14.31 -0.46
CA PHE A 72 1.97 14.00 -1.46
C PHE A 72 2.42 14.63 -2.79
N GLU A 73 3.51 14.13 -3.35
CA GLU A 73 3.81 14.33 -4.76
C GLU A 73 2.92 13.36 -5.53
N PRO A 74 2.03 13.86 -6.41
CA PRO A 74 1.26 12.99 -7.27
C PRO A 74 2.22 12.12 -8.09
N PRO A 75 1.91 10.83 -8.31
CA PRO A 75 2.81 9.94 -9.04
C PRO A 75 3.11 10.54 -10.41
N THR A 76 4.41 10.75 -10.69
CA THR A 76 4.84 11.13 -12.03
C THR A 76 4.65 9.95 -12.98
N GLU A 77 4.23 10.24 -14.21
CA GLU A 77 3.84 9.28 -15.27
C GLU A 77 4.90 8.20 -15.61
N ASP A 78 6.10 8.25 -15.03
CA ASP A 78 7.20 7.31 -15.23
C ASP A 78 7.15 6.06 -14.32
N GLU A 79 6.41 6.09 -13.19
CA GLU A 79 6.33 4.96 -12.24
C GLU A 79 5.17 3.99 -12.50
N VAL A 80 4.45 4.15 -13.62
CA VAL A 80 3.35 3.25 -14.01
C VAL A 80 3.75 2.45 -15.26
N PRO A 81 4.42 1.28 -15.11
CA PRO A 81 4.74 0.43 -16.27
C PRO A 81 3.47 -0.14 -16.95
N PHE A 82 2.31 -0.06 -16.31
CA PHE A 82 1.03 -0.50 -16.88
C PHE A 82 0.36 0.55 -17.79
N GLY A 83 0.88 1.79 -17.84
CA GLY A 83 0.30 2.87 -18.66
C GLY A 83 0.62 2.77 -20.17
N LYS A 84 1.44 1.81 -20.59
CA LYS A 84 1.95 1.74 -21.97
C LYS A 84 1.49 0.50 -22.73
N ASN A 85 0.18 0.29 -22.84
CA ASN A 85 -0.38 -0.36 -24.03
C ASN A 85 -1.88 -0.05 -24.24
N PRO A 86 -2.25 1.10 -24.84
CA PRO A 86 -3.58 1.27 -25.37
C PRO A 86 -3.62 0.56 -26.73
N ARG A 87 -3.90 -0.74 -26.73
CA ARG A 87 -4.29 -1.52 -27.93
C ARG A 87 -4.59 -2.96 -27.53
N PHE A 88 -5.84 -3.22 -27.12
CA PHE A 88 -6.85 -4.01 -27.85
C PHE A 88 -8.06 -4.24 -26.95
#